data_AF-A0A2W0BNH1-F1
#
_entry.id   AF-A0A2W0BNH1-F1
#
_cell.length_a   1.000
_cell.length_b   1.000
_cell.length_c   1.000
_cell.angle_alpha   90.00
_cell.angle_beta   90.00
_cell.angle_gamma   90.00
#
_symmetry.space_group_name_H-M   'P 1'
#
loop_
_entity.id
_entity.type
_entity.pdbx_description
1 polymer ?
#
loop_
_entity_poly.entity_id
_entity_poly.type
_entity_poly.pdbx_seq_one_letter_code
_entity_poly.pdbx_strand_id
1 'polypeptide(L)'
;MSDEKNKTSGQGAATMEEPSPNTVRVTFMPGNKTFEFEKGQLPYADHGKPESILDVAMNNDFFLDHACGGNCACTTCHVIVQKGEELLSEMDDDEADRLDMAAGLTLHSRLGCQAVIDKPGEIVIEIPEWNRNYVSEGHAPKD
;
A
#
# COMPACT_ATOMS: atom_id res chain seq x y z
N MET A 1 -10.06 50.58 -1.03
CA MET A 1 -8.69 50.69 -0.48
C MET A 1 -8.88 50.80 1.03
N SER A 2 -8.71 49.80 1.86
CA SER A 2 -8.26 48.41 1.78
C SER A 2 -8.87 47.78 3.05
N ASP A 3 -9.42 46.57 3.01
CA ASP A 3 -8.75 45.36 3.51
C ASP A 3 -7.91 45.68 4.78
N GLU A 4 -8.22 45.17 5.97
CA GLU A 4 -8.11 43.74 6.24
C GLU A 4 -8.87 43.30 7.50
N LYS A 5 -9.46 42.11 7.35
CA LYS A 5 -9.99 41.22 8.37
C LYS A 5 -8.86 40.79 9.31
N ASN A 6 -9.15 40.56 10.59
CA ASN A 6 -9.28 39.19 11.11
C ASN A 6 -9.59 39.21 12.62
N LYS A 7 -10.76 38.67 12.97
CA LYS A 7 -11.14 38.37 14.34
C LYS A 7 -11.51 36.89 14.38
N THR A 8 -10.95 36.22 15.38
CA THR A 8 -11.48 35.04 16.07
C THR A 8 -10.71 33.74 15.84
N SER A 9 -10.34 33.20 17.00
CA SER A 9 -9.78 31.89 17.31
C SER A 9 -10.64 30.69 16.88
N GLY A 10 -9.99 29.54 16.76
CA GLY A 10 -10.58 28.20 16.88
C GLY A 10 -9.45 27.20 16.67
N GLN A 11 -8.85 26.64 17.73
CA GLN A 11 -9.23 25.36 18.34
C GLN A 11 -9.61 24.31 17.28
N GLY A 12 -8.60 23.60 16.76
CA GLY A 12 -8.78 22.32 16.09
C GLY A 12 -8.80 21.23 17.14
N ALA A 13 -10.01 20.76 17.47
CA ALA A 13 -10.22 19.59 18.30
C ALA A 13 -9.71 18.35 17.54
N ALA A 14 -8.87 17.54 18.19
CA ALA A 14 -8.65 16.16 17.77
C ALA A 14 -9.95 15.40 18.01
N THR A 15 -10.75 15.23 16.96
CA THR A 15 -11.88 14.31 16.96
C THR A 15 -11.33 12.90 16.84
N MET A 16 -11.57 12.08 17.86
CA MET A 16 -11.52 10.63 17.72
C MET A 16 -12.71 10.26 16.82
N GLU A 17 -12.49 10.20 15.52
CA GLU A 17 -13.49 9.68 14.57
C GLU A 17 -13.57 8.17 14.77
N GLU A 18 -14.78 7.68 15.06
CA GLU A 18 -15.04 6.24 15.04
C GLU A 18 -14.70 5.70 13.65
N PRO A 19 -14.09 4.50 13.53
CA PRO A 19 -13.66 3.97 12.25
C PRO A 19 -14.85 3.94 11.30
N SER A 20 -14.79 4.80 10.28
CA SER A 20 -15.85 4.89 9.28
C SER A 20 -15.97 3.52 8.59
N PRO A 21 -17.16 3.10 8.15
CA PRO A 21 -17.33 1.82 7.45
C PRO A 21 -16.50 1.71 6.16
N ASN A 22 -15.83 2.80 5.76
CA ASN A 22 -14.98 2.91 4.58
C ASN A 22 -13.47 2.87 4.89
N THR A 23 -13.08 2.54 6.12
CA THR A 23 -11.67 2.53 6.54
C THR A 23 -10.94 1.30 5.98
N VAL A 24 -9.80 1.52 5.34
CA VAL A 24 -8.84 0.51 4.92
C VAL A 24 -7.67 0.51 5.90
N ARG A 25 -7.26 -0.66 6.38
CA ARG A 25 -6.08 -0.85 7.23
C ARG A 25 -5.15 -1.87 6.57
N VAL A 26 -3.95 -1.47 6.18
CA VAL A 26 -2.94 -2.36 5.59
C VAL A 26 -1.76 -2.49 6.54
N THR A 27 -1.44 -3.71 6.95
CA THR A 27 -0.29 -4.00 7.83
C THR A 27 0.77 -4.78 7.07
N PHE A 28 2.00 -4.26 7.05
CA PHE A 28 3.16 -4.89 6.41
C PHE A 28 4.06 -5.60 7.42
N MET A 29 4.29 -6.90 7.22
CA MET A 29 5.13 -7.78 8.02
C MET A 29 6.42 -8.13 7.26
N PRO A 30 7.57 -8.31 7.94
CA PRO A 30 7.78 -8.40 9.41
C PRO A 30 7.88 -7.05 10.12
N GLY A 31 7.78 -5.92 9.41
CA GLY A 31 7.95 -4.57 10.00
C GLY A 31 6.85 -4.17 10.97
N ASN A 32 5.72 -4.89 10.98
CA ASN A 32 4.50 -4.58 11.73
C ASN A 32 4.09 -3.11 11.60
N LYS A 33 4.28 -2.56 10.39
CA LYS A 33 3.90 -1.17 10.05
C LYS A 33 2.49 -1.20 9.50
N THR A 34 1.59 -0.44 10.11
CA THR A 34 0.19 -0.35 9.73
C THR A 34 -0.11 1.03 9.19
N PHE A 35 -0.79 1.08 8.06
CA PHE A 35 -1.27 2.31 7.44
C PHE A 35 -2.80 2.26 7.34
N GLU A 36 -3.43 3.40 7.60
CA GLU A 36 -4.88 3.56 7.59
C GLU A 36 -5.25 4.74 6.71
N PHE A 37 -6.26 4.53 5.86
CA PHE A 37 -6.81 5.55 4.99
C PHE A 37 -8.25 5.22 4.63
N GLU A 38 -9.00 6.20 4.13
CA GLU A 38 -10.35 5.95 3.60
C GLU A 38 -10.27 5.47 2.16
N LYS A 39 -11.02 4.41 1.81
CA LYS A 39 -11.10 3.90 0.45
C LYS A 39 -11.52 5.02 -0.52
N GLY A 40 -10.77 5.20 -1.61
CA GLY A 40 -11.01 6.26 -2.59
C GLY A 40 -10.39 7.61 -2.24
N GLN A 41 -9.67 7.73 -1.11
CA GLN A 41 -9.01 8.97 -0.68
C GLN A 41 -7.48 8.87 -0.68
N LEU A 42 -6.90 7.72 -1.05
CA LEU A 42 -5.46 7.61 -1.20
C LEU A 42 -5.03 8.31 -2.50
N PRO A 43 -4.12 9.30 -2.45
CA PRO A 43 -3.54 9.87 -3.66
C PRO A 43 -2.80 8.78 -4.45
N TYR A 44 -2.94 8.78 -5.77
CA TYR A 44 -2.18 7.85 -6.59
C TYR A 44 -0.72 8.31 -6.70
N ALA A 45 0.23 7.48 -6.29
CA ALA A 45 1.66 7.79 -6.27
C ALA A 45 2.39 7.39 -7.57
N ASP A 46 1.67 7.02 -8.63
CA ASP A 46 2.23 6.57 -9.91
C ASP A 46 3.02 5.25 -9.84
N HIS A 47 2.63 4.37 -8.90
CA HIS A 47 3.24 3.06 -8.72
C HIS A 47 2.19 1.94 -8.81
N GLY A 48 2.23 1.17 -9.91
CA GLY A 48 1.30 0.06 -10.13
C GLY A 48 -0.11 0.53 -10.50
N LYS A 49 -1.14 -0.19 -10.03
CA LYS A 49 -2.54 0.24 -10.16
C LYS A 49 -2.91 1.17 -8.99
N PRO A 50 -3.85 2.13 -9.17
CA PRO A 50 -4.34 2.98 -8.08
C PRO A 50 -4.86 2.16 -6.91
N GLU A 51 -4.47 2.53 -5.69
CA GLU A 51 -4.79 1.80 -4.44
C GLU A 51 -4.37 0.33 -4.44
N SER A 52 -3.37 -0.03 -5.24
CA SER A 52 -2.68 -1.31 -5.11
C SER A 52 -1.84 -1.38 -3.83
N ILE A 53 -1.49 -2.58 -3.38
CA ILE A 53 -0.60 -2.77 -2.22
C ILE A 53 0.72 -2.00 -2.40
N LEU A 54 1.26 -1.93 -3.62
CA LEU A 54 2.43 -1.12 -3.94
C LEU A 54 2.15 0.38 -3.80
N ASP A 55 1.04 0.87 -4.35
CA ASP A 55 0.65 2.28 -4.26
C ASP A 55 0.47 2.73 -2.80
N VAL A 56 -0.17 1.89 -1.97
CA VAL A 56 -0.32 2.09 -0.52
C VAL A 56 1.05 2.16 0.17
N ALA A 57 1.94 1.22 -0.14
CA ALA A 57 3.27 1.18 0.43
C ALA A 57 4.05 2.47 0.10
N MET A 58 4.08 2.86 -1.18
CA MET A 58 4.83 4.03 -1.65
C MET A 58 4.26 5.36 -1.12
N ASN A 59 2.94 5.49 -1.02
CA ASN A 59 2.29 6.67 -0.41
C ASN A 59 2.68 6.89 1.06
N ASN A 60 3.08 5.83 1.76
CA ASN A 60 3.36 5.85 3.19
C ASN A 60 4.86 5.68 3.50
N ASP A 61 5.73 5.99 2.53
CA ASP A 61 7.19 5.85 2.64
C ASP A 61 7.63 4.42 3.06
N PHE A 62 6.81 3.41 2.74
CA PHE A 62 7.16 2.02 2.89
C PHE A 62 7.76 1.52 1.58
N PHE A 63 9.07 1.39 1.55
CA PHE A 63 9.74 0.89 0.36
C PHE A 63 9.40 -0.59 0.12
N LEU A 64 8.75 -0.85 -1.02
CA LEU A 64 8.53 -2.18 -1.57
C LEU A 64 9.23 -2.24 -2.93
N ASP A 65 10.07 -3.26 -3.18
CA ASP A 65 10.83 -3.32 -4.43
C ASP A 65 9.91 -3.47 -5.66
N HIS A 66 10.19 -2.74 -6.74
CA HIS A 66 9.33 -2.68 -7.93
C HIS A 66 10.14 -2.29 -9.17
N ALA A 67 11.14 -3.10 -9.54
CA ALA A 67 12.11 -2.81 -10.60
C ALA A 67 11.50 -2.41 -11.96
N CYS A 68 10.28 -2.84 -12.28
CA CYS A 68 9.58 -2.46 -13.51
C CYS A 68 8.71 -1.19 -13.39
N GLY A 69 8.70 -0.49 -12.25
CA GLY A 69 7.83 0.66 -12.01
C GLY A 69 6.37 0.29 -11.71
N GLY A 70 6.04 -0.98 -11.49
CA GLY A 70 4.67 -1.45 -11.26
C GLY A 70 3.90 -1.88 -12.52
N ASN A 71 4.56 -2.02 -13.66
CA ASN A 71 3.97 -2.36 -14.96
C ASN A 71 3.72 -3.86 -15.22
N CYS A 72 3.55 -4.67 -14.17
CA CYS A 72 3.39 -6.14 -14.30
C CYS A 72 4.47 -6.81 -15.18
N ALA A 73 5.73 -6.39 -15.05
CA ALA A 73 6.83 -6.89 -15.90
C ALA A 73 7.99 -7.50 -15.09
N CYS A 74 7.86 -7.57 -13.76
CA CYS A 74 8.82 -8.22 -12.87
C CYS A 74 8.08 -8.81 -11.66
N THR A 75 8.78 -9.58 -10.84
CA THR A 75 8.25 -10.18 -9.61
C THR A 75 8.77 -9.53 -8.33
N THR A 76 9.53 -8.44 -8.41
CA THR A 76 10.17 -7.82 -7.22
C THR A 76 9.16 -7.23 -6.23
N CYS A 77 7.95 -6.89 -6.69
CA CYS A 77 6.86 -6.42 -5.82
C CYS A 77 6.03 -7.56 -5.23
N HIS A 78 6.51 -8.80 -5.33
CA HIS A 78 5.85 -9.98 -4.77
C HIS A 78 5.60 -9.79 -3.27
N VAL A 79 4.35 -10.05 -2.90
CA VAL A 79 3.86 -10.03 -1.53
C VAL A 79 3.04 -11.29 -1.25
N ILE A 80 2.92 -11.65 0.02
CA ILE A 80 2.08 -12.76 0.47
C ILE A 80 0.94 -12.20 1.31
N VAL A 81 -0.30 -12.46 0.91
CA VAL A 81 -1.49 -12.01 1.64
C VAL A 81 -1.73 -12.96 2.82
N GLN A 82 -1.64 -12.44 4.04
CA GLN A 82 -1.90 -13.19 5.28
C GLN A 82 -3.35 -13.04 5.75
N LYS A 83 -4.00 -11.93 5.39
CA LYS A 83 -5.40 -11.63 5.73
C LYS A 83 -5.97 -10.63 4.72
N GLY A 84 -7.27 -10.74 4.44
CA GLY A 84 -8.02 -9.78 3.64
C GLY A 84 -7.88 -9.99 2.13
N GLU A 85 -7.62 -11.22 1.69
CA GLU A 85 -7.55 -11.58 0.26
C GLU A 85 -8.88 -11.28 -0.45
N GLU A 86 -10.00 -11.48 0.23
CA GLU A 86 -11.36 -11.18 -0.24
C GLU A 86 -11.68 -9.68 -0.41
N LEU A 87 -10.79 -8.83 0.11
CA LEU A 87 -10.85 -7.38 0.00
C LEU A 87 -10.05 -6.86 -1.19
N LEU A 88 -9.23 -7.71 -1.81
CA LEU A 88 -8.42 -7.38 -2.97
C LEU A 88 -9.13 -7.76 -4.27
N SER A 89 -8.71 -7.14 -5.35
CA SER A 89 -9.12 -7.51 -6.71
C SER A 89 -8.71 -8.94 -7.02
N GLU A 90 -9.49 -9.61 -7.86
CA GLU A 90 -9.11 -10.92 -8.39
C GLU A 90 -7.77 -10.82 -9.14
N MET A 91 -7.01 -11.91 -9.11
CA MET A 91 -5.77 -12.02 -9.88
C MET A 91 -6.12 -12.15 -11.36
N ASP A 92 -5.49 -11.31 -12.21
CA ASP A 92 -5.63 -11.40 -13.65
C ASP A 92 -4.59 -12.34 -14.28
N ASP A 93 -4.83 -12.74 -15.53
CA ASP A 93 -3.97 -13.71 -16.23
C ASP A 93 -2.53 -13.20 -16.38
N ASP A 94 -2.35 -11.89 -16.64
CA ASP A 94 -1.03 -11.26 -16.77
C ASP A 94 -0.26 -11.30 -15.43
N GLU A 95 -0.94 -11.01 -14.32
CA GLU A 95 -0.40 -11.14 -12.96
C GLU A 95 0.02 -12.59 -12.69
N ALA A 96 -0.86 -13.56 -12.95
CA ALA A 96 -0.60 -14.97 -12.72
C ALA A 96 0.64 -15.46 -13.50
N ASP A 97 0.69 -15.16 -14.81
CA ASP A 97 1.80 -15.53 -15.69
C ASP A 97 3.15 -14.97 -15.21
N ARG A 98 3.15 -13.75 -14.67
CA ARG A 98 4.37 -13.16 -14.10
C ARG A 98 4.71 -13.78 -12.74
N LEU A 99 3.70 -13.97 -11.89
CA LEU A 99 3.87 -14.47 -10.53
C LEU A 99 4.40 -15.91 -10.48
N ASP A 100 4.11 -16.72 -11.51
CA ASP A 100 4.70 -18.05 -11.69
C ASP A 100 6.24 -18.06 -11.73
N MET A 101 6.86 -16.92 -12.07
CA MET A 101 8.32 -16.76 -12.06
C MET A 101 8.87 -16.28 -10.71
N ALA A 102 8.02 -16.05 -9.71
CA ALA A 102 8.43 -15.52 -8.41
C ALA A 102 9.14 -16.58 -7.56
N ALA A 103 10.18 -16.16 -6.85
CA ALA A 103 10.82 -17.00 -5.85
C ALA A 103 9.89 -17.17 -4.63
N GLY A 104 9.80 -18.38 -4.09
CA GLY A 104 8.99 -18.63 -2.87
C GLY A 104 7.50 -18.41 -3.08
N LEU A 105 6.98 -18.72 -4.26
CA LEU A 105 5.54 -18.66 -4.58
C LEU A 105 4.71 -19.46 -3.59
N THR A 106 3.58 -18.88 -3.17
CA THR A 106 2.58 -19.47 -2.27
C THR A 106 1.18 -19.32 -2.85
N LEU A 107 0.20 -20.02 -2.28
CA LEU A 107 -1.21 -19.91 -2.70
C LEU A 107 -1.79 -18.50 -2.54
N HIS A 108 -1.26 -17.72 -1.59
CA HIS A 108 -1.74 -16.36 -1.29
C HIS A 108 -0.76 -15.29 -1.81
N SER A 109 0.11 -15.66 -2.75
CA SER A 109 1.03 -14.73 -3.38
C SER A 109 0.32 -13.81 -4.34
N ARG A 110 0.73 -12.55 -4.37
CA ARG A 110 0.25 -11.52 -5.31
C ARG A 110 1.42 -10.66 -5.77
N LEU A 111 1.26 -10.00 -6.92
CA LEU A 111 2.10 -8.86 -7.28
C LEU A 111 1.52 -7.61 -6.63
N GLY A 112 2.27 -6.98 -5.74
CA GLY A 112 1.80 -5.81 -4.99
C GLY A 112 1.33 -4.66 -5.89
N CYS A 113 1.87 -4.54 -7.10
CA CYS A 113 1.44 -3.54 -8.08
C CYS A 113 0.09 -3.85 -8.76
N GLN A 114 -0.36 -5.11 -8.73
CA GLN A 114 -1.60 -5.57 -9.36
C GLN A 114 -2.72 -5.85 -8.35
N ALA A 115 -2.36 -6.17 -7.10
CA ALA A 115 -3.31 -6.38 -6.00
C ALA A 115 -3.96 -5.06 -5.56
N VAL A 116 -5.07 -4.69 -6.21
CA VAL A 116 -5.86 -3.50 -5.89
C VAL A 116 -6.76 -3.78 -4.70
N ILE A 117 -6.87 -2.84 -3.78
CA ILE A 117 -7.86 -2.93 -2.70
C ILE A 117 -9.21 -2.58 -3.30
N ASP A 118 -10.19 -3.48 -3.24
CA ASP A 118 -11.54 -3.27 -3.77
C ASP A 118 -12.54 -2.88 -2.68
N LYS A 119 -12.34 -3.38 -1.45
CA LYS A 119 -13.25 -3.16 -0.32
C LYS A 119 -12.52 -2.65 0.92
N PRO A 120 -13.16 -1.81 1.74
CA PRO A 120 -12.62 -1.42 3.04
C PRO A 120 -12.52 -2.61 3.98
N GLY A 121 -11.57 -2.54 4.91
CA GLY A 121 -11.31 -3.62 5.87
C GLY A 121 -9.83 -3.73 6.22
N GLU A 122 -9.48 -4.84 6.89
CA GLU A 122 -8.13 -5.10 7.38
C GLU A 122 -7.40 -6.11 6.49
N ILE A 123 -6.26 -5.68 5.97
CA ILE A 123 -5.38 -6.46 5.10
C ILE A 123 -4.03 -6.60 5.80
N VAL A 124 -3.51 -7.82 5.83
CA VAL A 124 -2.16 -8.09 6.35
C VAL A 124 -1.33 -8.69 5.24
N ILE A 125 -0.20 -8.03 4.96
CA ILE A 125 0.72 -8.35 3.90
C ILE A 125 2.06 -8.76 4.51
N GLU A 126 2.59 -9.89 4.08
CA GLU A 126 3.95 -10.32 4.40
C GLU A 126 4.88 -10.06 3.20
N ILE A 127 6.04 -9.46 3.50
CA ILE A 127 7.14 -9.31 2.56
C ILE A 127 7.99 -10.59 2.57
N PRO A 128 8.09 -11.32 1.44
CA PRO A 128 8.85 -12.57 1.35
C PRO A 128 10.30 -12.41 1.79
N GLU A 129 10.90 -13.47 2.34
CA GLU A 129 12.25 -13.37 2.94
C GLU A 129 13.35 -12.91 1.99
N TRP A 130 13.28 -13.36 0.74
CA TRP A 130 14.22 -12.97 -0.30
C TRP A 130 14.12 -11.48 -0.66
N ASN A 131 12.99 -10.83 -0.35
CA ASN A 131 12.71 -9.41 -0.59
C ASN A 131 12.85 -8.54 0.68
N ARG A 132 13.14 -9.14 1.85
CA ARG A 132 13.24 -8.44 3.15
C ARG A 132 14.40 -7.45 3.25
N ASN A 133 15.41 -7.57 2.38
CA ASN A 133 16.67 -6.81 2.48
C ASN A 133 16.50 -5.29 2.29
N TYR A 134 15.30 -4.79 1.96
CA TYR A 134 15.01 -3.36 1.81
C TYR A 134 14.04 -2.78 2.86
N VAL A 135 13.44 -3.60 3.73
CA VAL A 135 12.47 -3.13 4.74
C VAL A 135 13.17 -2.49 5.96
N SER A 136 14.49 -2.65 6.10
CA SER A 136 15.20 -2.27 7.33
C SER A 136 15.70 -0.83 7.41
N GLU A 137 15.86 -0.07 6.33
CA GLU A 137 16.38 1.30 6.46
C GLU A 137 15.73 2.22 5.43
N GLY A 138 15.05 3.26 5.94
CA GLY A 138 14.67 4.40 5.13
C GLY A 138 15.91 4.90 4.40
N HIS A 139 15.87 4.89 3.07
CA HIS A 139 16.91 5.50 2.28
C HIS A 139 16.84 7.00 2.56
N ALA A 140 17.71 7.45 3.47
CA ALA A 140 18.10 8.84 3.54
C ALA A 140 18.53 9.28 2.12
N PRO A 141 18.17 10.50 1.68
CA PRO A 141 18.64 11.02 0.40
C PRO A 141 20.17 11.01 0.41
N LYS A 142 20.77 10.44 -0.64
CA LYS A 142 22.20 10.64 -0.91
C LYS A 142 22.34 11.96 -1.66
N ASP A 143 23.11 12.85 -1.03
CA ASP A 143 23.67 14.15 -1.44
C ASP A 143 23.35 14.71 -2.85
#